data_AF-A0A3A2Z300-F1
#
_entry.id   AF-A0A3A2Z300-F1
#
_cell.length_a   1.000
_cell.length_b   1.000
_cell.length_c   1.000
_cell.angle_alpha   90.00
_cell.angle_beta   90.00
_cell.angle_gamma   90.00
#
_symmetry.space_group_name_H-M   'P 1'
#
loop_
_entity.id
_entity.type
_entity.pdbx_description
1 polymer ?
#
loop_
_entity_poly.entity_id
_entity_poly.type
_entity_poly.pdbx_seq_one_letter_code
_entity_poly.pdbx_strand_id
1 'polypeptide(L)'
;MDDIKLRGLGDVVFEAIPLGKLGIRSGHSLKCAILVDLAVLHEGIQRVLSEYGNIDFVPLSDKDPIILAQEPHDIASKKALAYQHMYTRYLWEYKKRCKLANVLGYELNEVTKAWFKERLRVINNHLLDLGYY
;
A
#
# COMPACT_ATOMS: atom_id res chain seq x y z
N MET A 1 -9.81 -7.38 4.73
CA MET A 1 -10.77 -7.78 3.69
C MET A 1 -12.19 -7.77 4.24
N ASP A 2 -12.41 -8.20 5.49
CA ASP A 2 -13.74 -8.15 6.12
C ASP A 2 -14.26 -6.72 6.30
N ASP A 3 -13.42 -5.76 6.71
CA ASP A 3 -13.82 -4.35 6.82
C ASP A 3 -14.27 -3.73 5.48
N ILE A 4 -13.55 -3.98 4.38
CA ILE A 4 -13.93 -3.55 3.01
C ILE A 4 -15.31 -4.11 2.63
N LYS A 5 -15.58 -5.38 2.95
CA LYS A 5 -16.87 -6.01 2.67
C LYS A 5 -17.99 -5.45 3.54
N LEU A 6 -17.74 -5.23 4.83
CA LEU A 6 -18.70 -4.65 5.77
C LEU A 6 -19.13 -3.23 5.36
N ARG A 7 -18.22 -2.49 4.72
CA ARG A 7 -18.47 -1.15 4.17
C ARG A 7 -19.09 -1.16 2.77
N GLY A 8 -19.40 -2.34 2.22
CA GLY A 8 -20.00 -2.46 0.90
C GLY A 8 -19.08 -1.99 -0.23
N LEU A 9 -17.76 -2.15 -0.09
CA LEU A 9 -16.76 -1.74 -1.08
C LEU A 9 -16.13 -2.93 -1.83
N GLY A 10 -16.61 -4.14 -1.60
CA GLY A 10 -16.05 -5.37 -2.18
C GLY A 10 -16.20 -5.49 -3.70
N ASP A 11 -17.08 -4.70 -4.30
CA ASP A 11 -17.28 -4.59 -5.75
C ASP A 11 -16.27 -3.64 -6.42
N VAL A 12 -15.71 -2.69 -5.66
CA VAL A 12 -14.82 -1.64 -6.20
C VAL A 12 -13.37 -1.77 -5.74
N VAL A 13 -13.11 -2.45 -4.62
CA VAL A 13 -11.76 -2.70 -4.11
C VAL A 13 -11.35 -4.12 -4.46
N PHE A 14 -10.39 -4.25 -5.37
CA PHE A 14 -9.92 -5.57 -5.82
C PHE A 14 -8.65 -6.03 -5.11
N GLU A 15 -7.85 -5.11 -4.54
CA GLU A 15 -6.72 -5.48 -3.69
C GLU A 15 -6.57 -4.57 -2.48
N ALA A 16 -6.03 -5.16 -1.41
CA ALA A 16 -5.67 -4.46 -0.19
C ALA A 16 -4.30 -4.96 0.29
N ILE A 17 -3.32 -4.05 0.32
CA ILE A 17 -1.93 -4.34 0.64
C ILE A 17 -1.62 -3.73 2.00
N PRO A 18 -1.56 -4.54 3.07
CA PRO A 18 -1.20 -4.03 4.37
C PRO A 18 0.29 -3.65 4.36
N LEU A 19 0.57 -2.36 4.42
CA LEU A 19 1.92 -1.79 4.44
C LEU A 19 2.53 -1.79 5.85
N GLY A 20 1.77 -2.16 6.88
CA GLY A 20 2.29 -2.39 8.22
C GLY A 20 1.56 -1.60 9.30
N LYS A 21 1.91 -1.86 10.57
CA LYS A 21 1.42 -1.06 11.69
C LYS A 21 2.16 0.26 11.71
N LEU A 22 1.42 1.36 11.62
CA LEU A 22 1.95 2.67 11.93
C LEU A 22 2.16 2.72 13.44
N GLY A 23 3.41 2.59 13.88
CA GLY A 23 3.81 2.89 15.26
C GLY A 23 3.76 4.39 15.51
N ILE A 24 2.60 5.02 15.35
CA ILE A 24 2.45 6.46 15.57
C ILE A 24 2.49 6.71 17.09
N ARG A 25 3.58 7.33 17.57
CA ARG A 25 3.68 7.94 18.91
C ARG A 25 2.95 9.28 18.98
N SER A 26 1.75 9.38 18.41
CA SER A 26 0.87 10.53 18.66
C SER A 26 0.02 10.21 19.88
N GLY A 27 0.00 11.13 20.84
CA GLY A 27 -0.62 11.01 22.17
C GLY A 27 -2.14 10.78 22.21
N HIS A 28 -2.75 10.31 21.13
CA HIS A 28 -4.12 9.84 21.09
C HIS A 28 -4.15 8.36 20.68
N SER A 29 -4.65 7.55 21.61
CA SER A 29 -4.74 6.10 21.60
C SER A 29 -5.38 5.53 20.31
N LEU A 30 -4.59 5.20 19.30
CA LEU A 30 -4.97 4.28 18.21
C LEU A 30 -3.98 3.12 18.18
N LYS A 31 -4.02 2.29 19.24
CA LYS A 31 -3.10 1.16 19.47
C LYS A 31 -3.12 0.06 18.39
N CYS A 32 -3.88 0.16 17.29
CA CYS A 32 -4.01 -0.90 16.28
C CYS A 32 -4.28 -0.45 14.83
N ALA A 33 -3.99 0.80 14.43
CA ALA A 33 -4.18 1.22 13.03
C ALA A 33 -3.14 0.55 12.11
N ILE A 34 -3.62 -0.12 11.05
CA ILE A 34 -2.78 -0.71 9.99
C ILE A 34 -2.87 0.19 8.78
N LEU A 35 -1.72 0.62 8.24
CA LEU A 35 -1.68 1.29 6.96
C LEU A 35 -1.93 0.27 5.86
N VAL A 36 -2.91 0.55 5.00
CA VAL A 36 -3.29 -0.31 3.88
C VAL A 36 -3.33 0.53 2.62
N ASP A 37 -2.69 0.04 1.56
CA ASP A 37 -2.84 0.58 0.22
C ASP A 37 -3.94 -0.21 -0.51
N LEU A 38 -4.94 0.49 -1.02
CA LEU A 38 -6.11 -0.09 -1.67
C LEU A 38 -6.00 0.08 -3.18
N ALA A 39 -6.15 -1.03 -3.91
CA ALA A 39 -6.38 -0.98 -5.35
C ALA A 39 -7.88 -0.87 -5.60
N VAL A 40 -8.29 0.29 -6.10
CA VAL A 40 -9.69 0.68 -6.30
C VAL A 40 -9.95 0.92 -7.77
N LEU A 41 -11.10 0.44 -8.26
CA LEU A 41 -11.61 0.83 -9.57
C LEU A 41 -11.90 2.33 -9.62
N HIS A 42 -11.74 2.94 -10.79
CA HIS A 42 -11.87 4.39 -10.93
C HIS A 42 -13.25 4.89 -10.47
N GLU A 43 -14.31 4.19 -10.85
CA GLU A 43 -15.69 4.47 -10.43
C GLU A 43 -15.94 4.34 -8.91
N GLY A 44 -15.07 3.62 -8.20
CA GLY A 44 -15.17 3.37 -6.77
C GLY A 44 -14.46 4.37 -5.87
N ILE A 45 -13.61 5.24 -6.43
CA ILE A 45 -12.74 6.13 -5.65
C ILE A 45 -13.56 6.99 -4.67
N GLN A 46 -14.63 7.63 -5.14
CA GLN A 46 -15.47 8.50 -4.29
C GLN A 46 -16.14 7.73 -3.14
N ARG A 47 -16.58 6.49 -3.39
CA ARG A 47 -17.18 5.61 -2.36
C ARG A 47 -16.15 5.17 -1.32
N VAL A 48 -14.93 4.86 -1.74
CA VAL A 48 -13.85 4.53 -0.81
C VAL A 48 -13.50 5.72 0.07
N LEU A 49 -13.42 6.92 -0.51
CA LEU A 49 -13.14 8.15 0.23
C LEU A 49 -14.27 8.52 1.21
N SER A 50 -15.54 8.28 0.87
CA SER A 50 -16.65 8.54 1.80
C SER A 50 -16.62 7.61 3.02
N GLU A 51 -16.13 6.38 2.86
CA GLU A 51 -16.09 5.37 3.92
C GLU A 51 -14.86 5.46 4.83
N TYR A 52 -13.69 5.77 4.25
CA TYR A 52 -12.41 5.82 4.96
C TYR A 52 -11.91 7.23 5.25
N GLY A 53 -12.56 8.25 4.68
CA GLY A 53 -12.12 9.63 4.77
C GLY A 53 -11.17 10.04 3.65
N ASN A 54 -10.92 11.34 3.57
CA ASN A 54 -10.00 11.91 2.59
C ASN A 54 -8.55 11.58 2.92
N ILE A 55 -7.73 11.48 1.88
CA ILE A 55 -6.29 11.33 2.01
C ILE A 55 -5.69 12.74 2.15
N ASP A 56 -5.33 13.11 3.38
CA ASP A 56 -4.75 14.43 3.68
C ASP A 56 -3.23 14.50 3.43
N PHE A 57 -2.67 13.52 2.73
CA PHE A 57 -1.25 13.44 2.39
C PHE A 57 -1.03 13.09 0.91
N VAL A 58 0.12 13.49 0.38
CA VAL A 58 0.54 13.09 -0.96
C VAL A 58 1.29 11.75 -0.84
N PRO A 59 0.86 10.67 -1.51
CA PRO A 59 1.56 9.39 -1.48
C PRO A 59 3.03 9.54 -1.91
N LEU A 60 3.93 8.81 -1.25
CA LEU A 60 5.38 8.86 -1.50
C LEU A 60 6.04 10.23 -1.27
N SER A 61 5.34 11.18 -0.64
CA SER A 61 5.92 12.46 -0.23
C SER A 61 6.50 12.39 1.18
N ASP A 62 7.22 13.43 1.60
CA ASP A 62 7.75 13.58 2.96
C ASP A 62 6.66 13.53 4.04
N LYS A 63 5.39 13.74 3.66
CA LYS A 63 4.21 13.70 4.52
C LYS A 63 3.50 12.36 4.51
N ASP A 64 3.94 11.40 3.70
CA ASP A 64 3.37 10.05 3.69
C ASP A 64 3.56 9.41 5.07
N PRO A 65 2.49 8.92 5.72
CA PRO A 65 2.60 8.27 7.02
C PRO A 65 3.65 7.16 7.08
N ILE A 66 3.85 6.41 5.98
CA ILE A 66 4.84 5.33 5.97
C ILE A 66 6.27 5.83 5.98
N ILE A 67 6.52 7.01 5.40
CA ILE A 67 7.83 7.69 5.43
C ILE A 67 8.04 8.29 6.81
N LEU A 68 7.03 9.00 7.34
CA LEU A 68 7.11 9.63 8.66
C LEU A 68 7.41 8.63 9.79
N ALA A 69 6.89 7.41 9.68
CA ALA A 69 7.06 6.35 10.66
C ALA A 69 8.43 5.67 10.67
N GLN A 70 9.32 5.95 9.70
CA GLN A 70 10.68 5.40 9.71
C GLN A 70 11.59 6.17 10.66
N GLU A 71 12.52 5.44 11.29
CA GLU A 71 13.75 5.96 11.90
C GLU A 71 14.86 5.73 10.87
N PRO A 72 15.70 6.73 10.48
CA PRO A 72 16.35 7.78 11.29
C PRO A 72 15.88 9.21 10.94
N HIS A 73 16.55 10.26 11.45
CA HIS A 73 16.05 11.64 11.42
C HIS A 73 16.06 12.30 10.03
N ASP A 74 16.95 11.92 9.11
CA ASP A 74 17.02 12.55 7.79
C ASP A 74 15.97 11.99 6.82
N ILE A 75 15.37 12.88 6.02
CA ILE A 75 14.23 12.54 5.17
C ILE A 75 14.59 11.59 4.02
N ALA A 76 15.83 11.64 3.52
CA ALA A 76 16.26 10.79 2.42
C ALA A 76 16.36 9.32 2.87
N SER A 77 16.97 9.06 4.02
CA SER A 77 17.02 7.73 4.63
C SER A 77 15.62 7.22 4.99
N LYS A 78 14.74 8.07 5.54
CA LYS A 78 13.34 7.68 5.79
C LYS A 78 12.63 7.23 4.52
N LYS A 79 12.79 7.98 3.42
CA LYS A 79 12.23 7.60 2.12
C LYS A 79 12.79 6.29 1.62
N ALA A 80 14.11 6.12 1.67
CA ALA A 80 14.75 4.89 1.21
C ALA A 80 14.22 3.66 1.96
N LEU A 81 14.17 3.72 3.30
CA LEU A 81 13.64 2.63 4.13
C LEU A 81 12.15 2.37 3.86
N ALA A 82 11.35 3.42 3.76
CA ALA A 82 9.93 3.31 3.44
C ALA A 82 9.70 2.64 2.08
N TYR A 83 10.42 3.09 1.04
CA TYR A 83 10.29 2.51 -0.30
C TYR A 83 10.80 1.08 -0.37
N GLN A 84 11.91 0.74 0.29
CA GLN A 84 12.38 -0.66 0.39
C GLN A 84 11.34 -1.55 1.06
N HIS A 85 10.74 -1.06 2.14
CA HIS A 85 9.69 -1.78 2.87
C HIS A 85 8.44 -1.97 2.00
N MET A 86 7.97 -0.92 1.33
CA MET A 86 6.85 -1.01 0.39
C MET A 86 7.16 -2.00 -0.73
N TYR A 87 8.31 -1.87 -1.39
CA TYR A 87 8.71 -2.74 -2.50
C TYR A 87 8.70 -4.21 -2.08
N THR A 88 9.32 -4.52 -0.94
CA THR A 88 9.34 -5.87 -0.37
C THR A 88 7.92 -6.37 -0.10
N ARG A 89 7.06 -5.52 0.46
CA ARG A 89 5.68 -5.88 0.77
C ARG A 89 4.86 -6.17 -0.48
N TYR A 90 4.93 -5.29 -1.48
CA TYR A 90 4.28 -5.47 -2.77
C TYR A 90 4.75 -6.75 -3.47
N LEU A 91 6.06 -6.99 -3.50
CA LEU A 91 6.63 -8.17 -4.13
C LEU A 91 6.18 -9.46 -3.44
N TRP A 92 6.16 -9.46 -2.10
CA TRP A 92 5.67 -10.59 -1.31
C TRP A 92 4.19 -10.87 -1.57
N GLU A 93 3.36 -9.84 -1.51
CA GLU A 93 1.91 -9.93 -1.72
C GLU A 93 1.58 -10.38 -3.17
N TYR A 94 2.34 -9.91 -4.16
CA TYR A 94 2.21 -10.35 -5.55
C TYR A 94 2.57 -11.82 -5.71
N LYS A 95 3.74 -12.24 -5.22
CA LYS A 95 4.18 -13.66 -5.28
C LYS A 95 3.19 -14.58 -4.57
N LYS A 96 2.68 -14.17 -3.41
CA LYS A 96 1.66 -14.92 -2.66
C LYS A 96 0.39 -15.12 -3.49
N ARG A 97 -0.10 -14.09 -4.17
CA ARG A 97 -1.29 -14.16 -5.03
C ARG A 97 -1.06 -15.04 -6.26
N CYS A 98 0.07 -14.90 -6.93
CA CYS A 98 0.43 -15.78 -8.06
C CYS A 98 0.49 -17.24 -7.62
N LYS A 99 1.10 -17.53 -6.46
CA LYS A 99 1.14 -18.88 -5.90
C LYS A 99 -0.26 -19.41 -5.59
N LEU A 100 -1.12 -18.61 -4.98
CA LEU A 100 -2.48 -19.00 -4.64
C LEU A 100 -3.32 -19.27 -5.89
N ALA A 101 -3.21 -18.40 -6.91
CA ALA A 101 -3.88 -18.56 -8.19
C ALA A 101 -3.48 -19.89 -8.86
N ASN A 102 -2.17 -20.17 -8.92
CA ASN A 102 -1.65 -21.43 -9.46
C ASN A 102 -2.18 -22.66 -8.69
N VAL A 103 -2.18 -22.62 -7.35
CA VAL A 103 -2.69 -23.73 -6.51
C VAL A 103 -4.19 -23.96 -6.73
N LEU A 104 -4.96 -22.89 -6.94
CA LEU A 104 -6.41 -22.96 -7.13
C LEU A 104 -6.81 -23.13 -8.61
N GLY A 105 -5.85 -23.27 -9.53
CA GLY A 105 -6.10 -23.50 -10.94
C GLY A 105 -6.72 -22.32 -11.68
N TYR A 106 -6.52 -21.09 -11.21
CA TYR A 106 -6.95 -19.88 -11.91
C TYR A 106 -5.77 -18.96 -12.19
N GLU A 107 -5.95 -18.03 -13.13
CA GLU A 107 -4.98 -16.97 -13.37
C GLU A 107 -5.35 -15.69 -12.66
N LEU A 108 -4.36 -15.03 -12.05
CA LEU A 108 -4.53 -13.67 -11.58
C LEU A 108 -4.97 -12.80 -12.77
N ASN A 109 -6.03 -12.00 -12.61
CA ASN A 109 -6.49 -11.17 -13.71
C ASN A 109 -5.40 -10.16 -14.13
N GLU A 110 -5.41 -9.75 -15.40
CA GLU A 110 -4.39 -8.87 -15.97
C GLU A 110 -4.37 -7.47 -15.32
N VAL A 111 -5.52 -6.98 -14.86
CA VAL A 111 -5.62 -5.68 -14.17
C VAL A 111 -4.83 -5.71 -12.86
N THR A 112 -4.99 -6.76 -12.06
CA THR A 112 -4.25 -6.97 -10.81
C THR A 112 -2.75 -7.15 -11.10
N LYS A 113 -2.38 -7.95 -12.10
CA LYS A 113 -0.96 -8.11 -12.50
C LYS A 113 -0.35 -6.77 -12.91
N ALA A 114 -1.05 -5.99 -13.74
CA ALA A 114 -0.60 -4.68 -14.20
C ALA A 114 -0.46 -3.70 -13.03
N TRP A 115 -1.41 -3.68 -12.09
CA TRP A 115 -1.35 -2.85 -10.90
C TRP A 115 -0.12 -3.16 -10.04
N PHE A 116 0.15 -4.43 -9.73
CA PHE A 116 1.36 -4.81 -8.99
C PHE A 116 2.65 -4.40 -9.70
N LYS A 117 2.74 -4.66 -11.01
CA LYS A 117 3.91 -4.30 -11.82
C LYS A 117 4.14 -2.80 -11.80
N GLU A 118 3.09 -2.00 -11.96
CA GLU A 118 3.19 -0.55 -11.96
C GLU A 118 3.60 0.00 -10.59
N ARG A 119 3.00 -0.50 -9.50
CA ARG A 119 3.40 -0.10 -8.13
C ARG A 119 4.86 -0.43 -7.86
N LEU A 120 5.31 -1.64 -8.20
CA LEU A 120 6.71 -2.05 -8.03
C LEU A 120 7.65 -1.17 -8.87
N ARG A 121 7.29 -0.85 -10.12
CA ARG A 121 8.06 0.02 -11.02
C ARG A 121 8.21 1.43 -10.43
N VAL A 122 7.11 2.04 -10.00
CA VAL A 122 7.11 3.39 -9.41
C VAL A 122 7.99 3.44 -8.15
N ILE A 123 7.82 2.48 -7.23
CA ILE A 123 8.62 2.43 -6.00
C ILE A 123 10.10 2.21 -6.31
N ASN A 124 10.42 1.34 -7.26
CA ASN A 124 11.79 1.08 -7.68
C ASN A 124 12.44 2.33 -8.29
N ASN A 125 11.74 3.08 -9.13
CA ASN A 125 12.24 4.34 -9.67
C ASN A 125 12.56 5.34 -8.56
N HIS A 126 11.72 5.46 -7.54
CA HIS A 126 12.01 6.32 -6.40
C HIS A 126 13.23 5.87 -5.58
N LEU A 127 13.50 4.57 -5.49
CA LEU A 127 14.74 4.07 -4.86
C LEU A 127 15.96 4.43 -5.70
N LEU A 128 15.87 4.31 -7.03
CA LEU A 128 16.93 4.68 -7.97
C LEU A 128 17.26 6.17 -7.87
N ASP A 129 16.25 7.02 -7.81
CA ASP A 129 16.42 8.47 -7.68
C ASP A 129 17.14 8.87 -6.39
N LEU A 130 17.05 8.03 -5.35
CA LEU A 130 17.75 8.21 -4.08
C LEU A 130 19.14 7.56 -4.05
N GLY A 131 19.54 6.85 -5.11
CA GLY A 131 20.85 6.17 -5.20
C GLY A 131 20.93 4.82 -4.48
N TYR A 132 19.79 4.18 -4.18
CA TYR A 132 19.75 2.88 -3.51
C TYR A 132 19.48 1.73 -4.50
N TYR A 133 20.30 0.66 -4.44
CA TYR A 133 20.13 -0.62 -5.14
C TYR A 133 20.55 -1.80 -4.25
#